data_AF-A0A420IUQ2-F1
#
_entry.id   AF-A0A420IUQ2-F1
#
_cell.length_a   1.000
_cell.length_b   1.000
_cell.length_c   1.000
_cell.angle_alpha   90.00
_cell.angle_beta   90.00
_cell.angle_gamma   90.00
#
_symmetry.space_group_name_H-M   'P 1'
#
loop_
_entity.id
_entity.type
_entity.pdbx_description
1 polymer ?
#
loop_
_entity_poly.entity_id
_entity_poly.type
_entity_poly.pdbx_seq_one_letter_code
_entity_poly.pdbx_strand_id
1 'polypeptide(L)'
;MLSEREELRSYVSGGDTEAKTNVGTKLNKLAERSSSFPNQIIDRELYSLLCNPLTLIYAYENIKSKPGNMTRGVKETLDGISREKIDNLSSTLRSEKFKFASRIKEKAKGSALTRPLSIARAMDKIVQEAMRLILEAIYEPLFKDCSHGFRPNRSCHTALKQVSLVFQAVQ
;
A
#
# COMPACT_ATOMS: atom_id res chain seq x y z
N MET A 1 22.01 22.96 6.34
CA MET A 1 22.57 21.60 6.26
C MET A 1 21.53 20.65 6.84
N LEU A 2 20.56 20.20 6.03
CA LEU A 2 19.55 19.21 6.42
C LEU A 2 19.30 18.33 5.21
N SER A 3 20.28 17.48 4.91
CA SER A 3 20.19 16.42 3.90
C SER A 3 20.17 15.06 4.60
N GLU A 4 19.33 14.90 5.60
CA GLU A 4 18.84 13.57 5.94
C GLU A 4 17.63 13.34 5.06
N ARG A 5 17.88 12.78 3.85
CA ARG A 5 16.80 12.09 3.13
C ARG A 5 16.30 11.04 4.11
N GLU A 6 15.15 11.28 4.74
CA GLU A 6 14.48 10.28 5.56
C GLU A 6 14.49 8.97 4.78
N GLU A 7 14.99 7.92 5.44
CA GLU A 7 15.24 6.63 4.81
C GLU A 7 14.03 6.22 3.98
N LEU A 8 14.23 6.19 2.65
CA LEU A 8 13.24 5.64 1.74
C LEU A 8 12.81 4.29 2.30
N ARG A 9 11.49 4.06 2.35
CA ARG A 9 10.93 2.82 2.85
C ARG A 9 11.64 1.64 2.20
N SER A 10 12.45 0.92 2.97
CA SER A 10 13.02 -0.33 2.49
C SER A 10 11.90 -1.35 2.37
N TYR A 11 11.61 -1.77 1.15
CA TYR A 11 10.66 -2.85 0.90
C TYR A 11 11.23 -4.24 1.28
N VAL A 12 12.43 -4.29 1.88
CA VAL A 12 13.16 -5.53 2.22
C VAL A 12 13.26 -5.76 3.75
N SER A 13 12.83 -4.84 4.61
CA SER A 13 13.02 -5.00 6.06
C SER A 13 11.93 -5.84 6.75
N GLY A 14 12.27 -7.07 7.15
CA GLY A 14 11.58 -7.82 8.22
C GLY A 14 10.82 -9.08 7.80
N GLY A 15 11.46 -10.25 8.04
CA GLY A 15 10.89 -11.59 7.91
C GLY A 15 11.28 -12.27 6.59
N ASP A 16 12.07 -13.34 6.68
CA ASP A 16 12.71 -14.01 5.55
C ASP A 16 11.74 -14.91 4.77
N THR A 17 10.82 -14.33 4.01
CA THR A 17 10.12 -15.06 2.94
C THR A 17 10.66 -14.65 1.59
N GLU A 18 10.98 -15.62 0.73
CA GLU A 18 11.48 -15.43 -0.64
C GLU A 18 10.61 -14.43 -1.44
N ALA A 19 9.29 -14.43 -1.19
CA ALA A 19 8.34 -13.48 -1.76
C ALA A 19 8.67 -12.03 -1.39
N LYS A 20 8.98 -11.73 -0.12
CA LYS A 20 9.32 -10.40 0.36
C LYS A 20 10.61 -9.90 -0.28
N THR A 21 11.62 -10.75 -0.35
CA THR A 21 12.92 -10.38 -0.93
C THR A 21 12.79 -10.08 -2.42
N ASN A 22 12.13 -10.94 -3.20
CA ASN A 22 11.99 -10.74 -4.65
C ASN A 22 11.10 -9.52 -4.97
N VAL A 23 9.92 -9.42 -4.34
CA VAL A 23 9.01 -8.28 -4.57
C VAL A 23 9.62 -6.98 -4.08
N GLY A 24 10.25 -6.99 -2.91
CA GLY A 24 10.91 -5.83 -2.33
C GLY A 24 12.01 -5.26 -3.22
N THR A 25 12.84 -6.12 -3.82
CA THR A 25 13.87 -5.66 -4.78
C THR A 25 13.25 -5.01 -6.02
N LYS A 26 12.13 -5.52 -6.54
CA LYS A 26 11.43 -4.91 -7.68
C LYS A 26 10.82 -3.56 -7.33
N LEU A 27 10.22 -3.44 -6.14
CA LEU A 27 9.67 -2.18 -5.64
C LEU A 27 10.77 -1.14 -5.41
N ASN A 28 11.92 -1.53 -4.85
CA ASN A 28 13.09 -0.64 -4.70
C ASN A 28 13.57 -0.12 -6.06
N LYS A 29 13.69 -1.00 -7.08
CA LYS A 29 14.07 -0.58 -8.45
C LYS A 29 13.09 0.43 -9.06
N LEU A 30 11.78 0.27 -8.79
CA LEU A 30 10.77 1.24 -9.23
C LEU A 30 10.97 2.60 -8.54
N ALA A 31 11.24 2.60 -7.24
CA ALA A 31 11.51 3.81 -6.48
C ALA A 31 12.79 4.53 -6.94
N GLU A 32 13.88 3.78 -7.16
CA GLU A 32 15.14 4.29 -7.70
C GLU A 32 14.96 4.92 -9.08
N ARG A 33 14.22 4.24 -9.98
CA ARG A 33 13.88 4.76 -11.30
C ARG A 33 13.09 6.06 -11.20
N SER A 34 12.06 6.08 -10.36
CA SER A 34 11.21 7.26 -10.16
C SER A 34 12.03 8.45 -9.64
N SER A 35 12.92 8.21 -8.67
CA SER A 35 13.81 9.23 -8.14
C SER A 35 14.82 9.74 -9.18
N SER A 36 15.32 8.87 -10.05
CA SER A 36 16.33 9.22 -11.07
C SER A 36 15.71 9.95 -12.27
N PHE A 37 14.46 9.66 -12.60
CA PHE A 37 13.76 10.19 -13.78
C PHE A 37 12.35 10.69 -13.44
N PRO A 38 12.22 11.77 -12.62
CA PRO A 38 10.94 12.18 -12.04
C PRO A 38 9.89 12.65 -13.07
N ASN A 39 10.34 13.08 -14.25
CA ASN A 39 9.46 13.56 -15.32
C ASN A 39 9.14 12.49 -16.37
N GLN A 40 9.63 11.25 -16.20
CA GLN A 40 9.36 10.16 -17.12
C GLN A 40 8.19 9.31 -16.64
N ILE A 41 7.31 8.95 -17.57
CA ILE A 41 6.20 8.05 -17.29
C ILE A 41 6.76 6.65 -16.99
N ILE A 42 6.29 6.04 -15.90
CA ILE A 42 6.53 4.64 -15.58
C ILE A 42 5.25 3.88 -15.93
N ASP A 43 5.26 3.20 -17.08
CA ASP A 43 4.13 2.45 -17.63
C ASP A 43 4.46 0.96 -17.87
N ARG A 44 5.74 0.59 -17.86
CA ARG A 44 6.18 -0.78 -18.17
C ARG A 44 6.10 -1.70 -16.96
N GLU A 45 5.70 -2.93 -17.23
CA GLU A 45 5.69 -4.07 -16.28
C GLU A 45 4.84 -3.91 -15.02
N LEU A 46 4.16 -2.78 -14.81
CA LEU A 46 3.33 -2.55 -13.62
C LEU A 46 2.21 -3.57 -13.48
N TYR A 47 1.52 -3.87 -14.58
CA TYR A 47 0.46 -4.87 -14.59
C TYR A 47 0.99 -6.29 -14.39
N SER A 48 2.14 -6.60 -14.98
CA SER A 48 2.84 -7.88 -14.76
C SER A 48 3.24 -8.06 -13.30
N LEU A 49 3.74 -7.00 -12.66
CA LEU A 49 4.09 -6.98 -11.25
C LEU A 49 2.86 -7.14 -10.36
N LEU A 50 1.74 -6.48 -10.68
CA LEU A 50 0.47 -6.63 -9.97
C LEU A 50 -0.06 -8.07 -10.06
N CYS A 51 0.04 -8.69 -11.24
CA CYS A 51 -0.42 -10.04 -11.48
C CYS A 51 0.50 -11.12 -10.90
N ASN A 52 1.66 -10.77 -10.35
CA ASN A 52 2.61 -11.75 -9.82
C ASN A 52 2.09 -12.36 -8.49
N PRO A 53 2.01 -13.70 -8.36
CA PRO A 53 1.57 -14.34 -7.11
C PRO A 53 2.35 -13.88 -5.88
N LEU A 54 3.67 -13.68 -6.00
CA LEU A 54 4.50 -13.21 -4.89
C LEU A 54 4.10 -11.80 -4.44
N THR A 55 3.75 -10.91 -5.37
CA THR A 55 3.27 -9.56 -5.04
C THR A 55 1.93 -9.63 -4.30
N LEU A 56 1.03 -10.51 -4.72
CA LEU A 56 -0.27 -10.71 -4.08
C LEU A 56 -0.13 -11.36 -2.70
N ILE A 57 0.81 -12.29 -2.52
CA ILE A 57 1.17 -12.86 -1.21
C ILE A 57 1.72 -11.77 -0.29
N TYR A 58 2.64 -10.95 -0.79
CA TYR A 58 3.22 -9.85 -0.03
C TYR A 58 2.14 -8.83 0.39
N ALA A 59 1.23 -8.49 -0.51
CA ALA A 59 0.08 -7.64 -0.21
C ALA A 59 -0.83 -8.28 0.85
N TYR A 60 -1.16 -9.57 0.72
CA TYR A 60 -1.93 -10.31 1.70
C TYR A 60 -1.30 -10.27 3.09
N GLU A 61 0.01 -10.51 3.19
CA GLU A 61 0.76 -10.47 4.44
C GLU A 61 0.72 -9.10 5.13
N ASN A 62 0.72 -8.01 4.36
CA ASN A 62 0.64 -6.65 4.89
C ASN A 62 -0.72 -6.31 5.50
N ILE A 63 -1.80 -6.98 5.09
CA ILE A 63 -3.16 -6.64 5.51
C ILE A 63 -3.82 -7.68 6.41
N LYS A 64 -3.35 -8.94 6.41
CA LYS A 64 -3.98 -10.05 7.15
C LYS A 64 -4.10 -9.77 8.65
N SER A 65 -3.11 -9.12 9.24
CA SER A 65 -3.02 -8.91 10.70
C SER A 65 -3.68 -7.62 11.19
N LYS A 66 -4.30 -6.81 10.31
CA LYS A 66 -4.89 -5.54 10.72
C LYS A 66 -6.25 -5.79 11.42
N PRO A 67 -6.54 -5.18 12.58
CA PRO A 67 -7.70 -5.54 13.41
C PRO A 67 -9.06 -5.38 12.71
N GLY A 68 -9.18 -4.44 11.76
CA GLY A 68 -10.40 -4.26 10.94
C GLY A 68 -10.57 -5.27 9.80
N ASN A 69 -9.62 -6.17 9.59
CA ASN A 69 -9.66 -7.21 8.56
C ASN A 69 -9.98 -8.61 9.10
N MET A 70 -9.92 -8.77 10.43
CA MET A 70 -10.26 -10.00 11.14
C MET A 70 -11.73 -10.04 11.60
N THR A 71 -12.43 -8.91 11.56
CA THR A 71 -13.84 -8.81 11.96
C THR A 71 -14.76 -9.33 10.85
N ARG A 72 -15.70 -10.20 11.22
CA ARG A 72 -16.65 -10.87 10.31
C ARG A 72 -17.67 -9.87 9.74
N GLY A 73 -17.32 -9.18 8.64
CA GLY A 73 -18.23 -8.29 7.92
C GLY A 73 -18.75 -8.89 6.60
N VAL A 74 -17.88 -9.51 5.80
CA VAL A 74 -18.21 -10.16 4.51
C VAL A 74 -18.08 -11.68 4.67
N LYS A 75 -18.74 -12.46 3.79
CA LYS A 75 -18.72 -13.94 3.75
C LYS A 75 -17.31 -14.58 3.85
N GLU A 76 -16.24 -13.86 3.47
CA GLU A 76 -14.86 -14.30 3.64
C GLU A 76 -14.06 -13.22 4.38
N THR A 77 -13.49 -13.58 5.55
CA THR A 77 -12.44 -12.79 6.21
C THR A 77 -11.09 -13.05 5.54
N LEU A 78 -10.08 -12.23 5.86
CA LEU A 78 -8.71 -12.45 5.37
C LEU A 78 -7.99 -13.60 6.13
N ASP A 79 -8.69 -14.30 7.01
CA ASP A 79 -8.13 -15.41 7.79
C ASP A 79 -7.94 -16.64 6.90
N GLY A 80 -6.70 -17.12 6.81
CA GLY A 80 -6.41 -18.43 6.20
C GLY A 80 -6.68 -18.52 4.70
N ILE A 81 -6.46 -17.44 3.94
CA ILE A 81 -6.50 -17.53 2.47
C ILE A 81 -5.41 -18.48 2.01
N SER A 82 -5.81 -19.54 1.29
CA SER A 82 -4.87 -20.53 0.76
C SER A 82 -4.03 -19.94 -0.37
N ARG A 83 -2.83 -20.49 -0.57
CA ARG A 83 -1.97 -20.13 -1.70
C ARG A 83 -2.69 -20.34 -3.04
N GLU A 84 -3.45 -21.43 -3.16
CA GLU A 84 -4.27 -21.73 -4.36
C GLU A 84 -5.26 -20.61 -4.70
N LYS A 85 -5.90 -19.99 -3.69
CA LYS A 85 -6.79 -18.84 -3.93
C LYS A 85 -6.02 -17.66 -4.52
N ILE A 86 -4.79 -17.42 -4.04
CA ILE A 86 -3.93 -16.34 -4.57
C ILE A 86 -3.44 -16.67 -5.98
N ASP A 87 -3.10 -17.91 -6.26
CA ASP A 87 -2.68 -18.34 -7.61
C ASP A 87 -3.84 -18.25 -8.62
N ASN A 88 -5.06 -18.60 -8.19
CA ASN A 88 -6.28 -18.40 -8.96
C ASN A 88 -6.57 -16.90 -9.20
N LEU A 89 -6.33 -16.05 -8.19
CA LEU A 89 -6.44 -14.61 -8.33
C LEU A 89 -5.45 -14.06 -9.36
N SER A 90 -4.18 -14.48 -9.26
CA SER A 90 -3.13 -14.15 -10.23
C SER A 90 -3.52 -14.55 -11.64
N SER A 91 -4.02 -15.78 -11.83
CA SER A 91 -4.48 -16.28 -13.13
C SER A 91 -5.68 -15.48 -13.66
N THR A 92 -6.63 -15.16 -12.79
CA THR A 92 -7.81 -14.36 -13.13
C THR A 92 -7.43 -12.94 -13.55
N LEU A 93 -6.48 -12.31 -12.85
CA LEU A 93 -5.92 -11.01 -13.22
C LEU A 93 -5.20 -11.10 -14.57
N ARG A 94 -4.30 -12.07 -14.78
CA ARG A 94 -3.60 -12.25 -16.07
C ARG A 94 -4.54 -12.45 -17.25
N SER A 95 -5.67 -13.11 -17.02
CA SER A 95 -6.71 -13.31 -18.04
C SER A 95 -7.67 -12.13 -18.19
N GLU A 96 -7.45 -11.03 -17.45
CA GLU A 96 -8.28 -9.81 -17.42
C GLU A 96 -9.75 -10.05 -17.02
N LYS A 97 -10.04 -11.20 -16.40
CA LYS A 97 -11.40 -11.57 -15.95
C LYS A 97 -11.73 -11.05 -14.56
N PHE A 98 -10.75 -10.48 -13.85
CA PHE A 98 -10.96 -9.98 -12.49
C PHE A 98 -11.88 -8.76 -12.51
N LYS A 99 -12.92 -8.77 -11.67
CA LYS A 99 -13.84 -7.65 -11.50
C LYS A 99 -13.98 -7.34 -10.01
N PHE A 100 -13.76 -6.08 -9.66
CA PHE A 100 -14.06 -5.58 -8.33
C PHE A 100 -15.55 -5.72 -8.05
N ALA A 101 -15.90 -6.17 -6.85
CA ALA A 101 -17.29 -6.22 -6.46
C ALA A 101 -17.78 -4.88 -5.89
N SER A 102 -19.09 -4.68 -5.96
CA SER A 102 -19.75 -3.57 -5.27
C SER A 102 -19.45 -3.61 -3.78
N ARG A 103 -19.02 -2.47 -3.22
CA ARG A 103 -18.75 -2.34 -1.78
C ARG A 103 -20.06 -2.30 -1.00
N ILE A 104 -20.12 -2.98 0.13
CA ILE A 104 -21.26 -2.93 1.05
C ILE A 104 -21.13 -1.66 1.90
N LYS A 105 -22.23 -0.91 2.05
CA LYS A 105 -22.28 0.28 2.92
C LYS A 105 -22.85 -0.11 4.28
N GLU A 106 -22.04 -0.06 5.33
CA GLU A 106 -22.47 -0.28 6.71
C GLU A 106 -22.45 1.01 7.52
N LYS A 107 -23.39 1.17 8.47
CA LYS A 107 -23.38 2.32 9.38
C LYS A 107 -22.31 2.13 10.44
N ALA A 108 -21.41 3.11 10.57
CA ALA A 108 -20.47 3.13 11.69
C ALA A 108 -21.22 3.23 13.03
N LYS A 109 -20.90 2.37 14.00
CA LYS A 109 -21.51 2.35 15.33
C LYS A 109 -20.93 3.50 16.18
N GLY A 110 -21.77 4.37 16.74
CA GLY A 110 -21.40 5.32 17.79
C GLY A 110 -21.13 6.79 17.40
N SER A 111 -21.46 7.22 16.17
CA SER A 111 -21.35 8.64 15.76
C SER A 111 -22.72 9.22 15.40
N ALA A 112 -23.02 10.45 15.86
CA ALA A 112 -24.20 11.21 15.45
C ALA A 112 -24.20 11.55 13.95
N LEU A 113 -23.01 11.60 13.33
CA LEU A 113 -22.80 11.70 11.90
C LEU A 113 -22.54 10.30 11.34
N THR A 114 -23.53 9.68 10.70
CA THR A 114 -23.35 8.36 10.06
C THR A 114 -22.43 8.47 8.85
N ARG A 115 -21.15 8.13 9.02
CA ARG A 115 -20.25 7.85 7.88
C ARG A 115 -20.48 6.41 7.42
N PRO A 116 -21.05 6.17 6.23
CA PRO A 116 -21.18 4.81 5.71
C PRO A 116 -19.78 4.25 5.42
N LEU A 117 -19.45 3.13 6.06
CA LEU A 117 -18.23 2.37 5.81
C LEU A 117 -18.42 1.52 4.56
N SER A 118 -17.54 1.70 3.58
CA SER A 118 -17.54 0.89 2.37
C SER A 118 -16.64 -0.33 2.57
N ILE A 119 -17.25 -1.51 2.74
CA ILE A 119 -16.54 -2.76 2.98
C ILE A 119 -16.32 -3.48 1.64
N ALA A 120 -15.06 -3.75 1.32
CA ALA A 120 -14.64 -4.48 0.12
C ALA A 120 -14.43 -5.98 0.42
N ARG A 121 -14.51 -6.83 -0.61
CA ARG A 121 -14.20 -8.27 -0.52
C ARG A 121 -12.72 -8.49 -0.19
N ALA A 122 -12.40 -9.63 0.42
CA ALA A 122 -11.03 -9.99 0.78
C ALA A 122 -10.07 -9.93 -0.43
N MET A 123 -10.44 -10.53 -1.57
CA MET A 123 -9.62 -10.50 -2.79
C MET A 123 -9.43 -9.07 -3.32
N ASP A 124 -10.49 -8.25 -3.30
CA ASP A 124 -10.41 -6.85 -3.71
C ASP A 124 -9.44 -6.06 -2.83
N LYS A 125 -9.41 -6.34 -1.51
CA LYS A 125 -8.44 -5.72 -0.58
C LYS A 125 -7.01 -6.13 -0.90
N ILE A 126 -6.76 -7.39 -1.26
CA ILE A 126 -5.42 -7.86 -1.66
C ILE A 126 -4.96 -7.15 -2.94
N VAL A 127 -5.83 -7.07 -3.95
CA VAL A 127 -5.51 -6.36 -5.20
C VAL A 127 -5.28 -4.87 -4.94
N GLN A 128 -6.12 -4.22 -4.14
CA GLN A 128 -5.95 -2.81 -3.75
C GLN A 128 -4.64 -2.56 -3.00
N GLU A 129 -4.25 -3.47 -2.10
CA GLU A 129 -2.99 -3.39 -1.39
C GLU A 129 -1.79 -3.59 -2.33
N ALA A 130 -1.86 -4.53 -3.27
CA ALA A 130 -0.81 -4.72 -4.28
C ALA A 130 -0.67 -3.47 -5.17
N MET A 131 -1.79 -2.87 -5.58
CA MET A 131 -1.79 -1.58 -6.28
C MET A 131 -1.16 -0.47 -5.44
N ARG A 132 -1.52 -0.37 -4.15
CA ARG A 132 -0.94 0.61 -3.21
C ARG A 132 0.57 0.47 -3.14
N LEU A 133 1.10 -0.74 -3.01
CA LEU A 133 2.54 -0.98 -2.94
C LEU A 133 3.30 -0.50 -4.18
N ILE A 134 2.75 -0.79 -5.37
CA ILE A 134 3.34 -0.37 -6.65
C ILE A 134 3.30 1.15 -6.78
N LEU A 135 2.15 1.76 -6.52
CA LEU A 135 1.96 3.22 -6.63
C LEU A 135 2.79 3.97 -5.59
N GLU A 136 2.91 3.46 -4.37
CA GLU A 136 3.80 4.04 -3.36
C GLU A 136 5.26 4.01 -3.80
N ALA A 137 5.74 2.91 -4.37
CA ALA A 137 7.11 2.84 -4.87
C ALA A 137 7.37 3.90 -5.96
N ILE A 138 6.37 4.21 -6.78
CA ILE A 138 6.48 5.24 -7.82
C ILE A 138 6.41 6.65 -7.23
N TYR A 139 5.42 6.94 -6.38
CA TYR A 139 5.11 8.32 -5.98
C TYR A 139 5.81 8.78 -4.71
N GLU A 140 6.21 7.87 -3.82
CA GLU A 140 6.87 8.24 -2.56
C GLU A 140 8.14 9.08 -2.76
N PRO A 141 9.04 8.75 -3.71
CA PRO A 141 10.23 9.56 -3.99
C PRO A 141 9.93 10.94 -4.61
N LEU A 142 8.71 11.15 -5.11
CA LEU A 142 8.30 12.38 -5.80
C LEU A 142 7.55 13.35 -4.88
N PHE A 143 7.05 12.88 -3.73
CA PHE A 143 6.35 13.74 -2.79
C PHE A 143 7.29 14.77 -2.16
N LYS A 144 6.79 16.01 -2.04
CA LYS A 144 7.47 17.08 -1.31
C LYS A 144 7.63 16.70 0.17
N ASP A 145 8.69 17.18 0.80
CA ASP A 145 8.96 16.91 2.21
C ASP A 145 7.87 17.42 3.15
N CYS A 146 7.21 18.53 2.80
CA CYS A 146 6.08 19.07 3.57
C CYS A 146 4.76 18.27 3.42
N SER A 147 4.75 17.21 2.60
CA SER A 147 3.60 16.30 2.48
C SER A 147 3.73 15.20 3.53
N HIS A 148 2.78 15.12 4.48
CA HIS A 148 2.81 14.11 5.56
C HIS A 148 1.64 13.12 5.51
N GLY A 149 0.56 13.45 4.80
CA GLY A 149 -0.66 12.65 4.80
C GLY A 149 -0.47 11.33 4.07
N PHE A 150 -0.89 10.23 4.69
CA PHE A 150 -0.95 8.88 4.08
C PHE A 150 0.39 8.34 3.54
N ARG A 151 1.52 8.86 4.04
CA ARG A 151 2.86 8.42 3.64
C ARG A 151 3.48 7.48 4.68
N PRO A 152 4.30 6.50 4.26
CA PRO A 152 5.08 5.69 5.20
C PRO A 152 6.00 6.60 6.03
N ASN A 153 6.17 6.26 7.31
CA ASN A 153 7.04 6.99 8.25
C ASN A 153 6.67 8.47 8.49
N ARG A 154 5.53 8.95 7.97
CA ARG A 154 5.00 10.30 8.20
C ARG A 154 3.70 10.24 9.02
N SER A 155 3.50 11.24 9.87
CA SER A 155 2.30 11.38 10.70
C SER A 155 1.99 12.84 11.01
N CYS A 156 0.84 13.11 11.64
CA CYS A 156 0.49 14.45 12.14
C CYS A 156 1.59 15.03 13.05
N HIS A 157 2.27 14.19 13.84
CA HIS A 157 3.38 14.62 14.69
C HIS A 157 4.59 15.09 13.88
N THR A 158 4.93 14.40 12.78
CA THR A 158 6.02 14.85 11.89
C THR A 158 5.71 16.21 11.26
N ALA A 159 4.43 16.46 10.92
CA ALA A 159 3.98 17.74 10.39
C ALA A 159 4.11 18.87 11.42
N LEU A 160 3.61 18.65 12.64
CA LEU A 160 3.72 19.62 13.74
C LEU A 160 5.18 19.93 14.08
N LYS A 161 6.04 18.90 14.12
CA LYS A 161 7.49 19.07 14.33
C LYS A 161 8.11 19.94 13.24
N GLN A 162 7.78 19.69 11.97
CA GLN A 162 8.27 20.51 10.87
C GLN A 162 7.82 21.96 10.99
N VAL A 163 6.54 22.21 11.30
CA VAL A 163 6.02 23.58 11.51
C VAL A 163 6.78 24.28 12.64
N SER A 164 6.97 23.61 13.77
CA SER A 164 7.71 24.18 14.91
C SER A 164 9.18 24.50 14.61
N LEU A 165 9.83 23.74 13.74
CA LEU A 165 11.23 23.96 13.36
C LEU A 165 11.37 25.05 12.29
N VAL A 166 10.45 25.11 11.34
CA VAL A 166 10.52 26.04 10.19
C VAL A 166 10.00 27.43 10.54
N PHE A 167 8.92 27.52 11.33
CA PHE A 167 8.29 28.79 11.69
C PHE A 167 8.70 29.18 13.11
N GLN A 168 9.93 29.66 13.26
CA GLN A 168 10.39 30.30 14.49
C GLN A 168 10.05 31.79 14.47
N ALA A 169 9.65 32.34 15.62
CA ALA A 169 9.49 33.78 15.76
C ALA A 169 10.84 34.46 15.53
N VAL A 170 10.84 35.54 14.73
CA VAL A 170 12.01 36.41 14.59
C VAL A 170 12.26 37.03 15.97
N GLN A 171 13.43 36.78 16.55
CA GLN A 171 13.88 37.42 17.78
C GLN A 171 14.37 38.84 17.50
#